data_AF-A0AAU5YQ62-F1
#
_entry.id   AF-A0AAU5YQ62-F1
#
_cell.length_a   1.000
_cell.length_b   1.000
_cell.length_c   1.000
_cell.angle_alpha   90.00
_cell.angle_beta   90.00
_cell.angle_gamma   90.00
#
_symmetry.space_group_name_H-M   'P 1'
#
loop_
_entity.id
_entity.type
_entity.pdbx_description
1 polymer ?
#
loop_
_entity_poly.entity_id
_entity_poly.type
_entity_poly.pdbx_seq_one_letter_code
_entity_poly.pdbx_strand_id
1 'polypeptide(L)' 'MTQQDGSDLPRSDGAHSTTTVEQGRFCLARCTCGWRGPARRARSLARTDAERHTHV' A
#
# COMPACT_ATOMS: atom_id res chain seq x y z
N MET A 1 -13.00 -10.19 24.48
CA MET A 1 -13.16 -9.50 23.17
C MET A 1 -11.89 -8.73 22.80
N THR A 2 -10.72 -9.33 23.00
CA THR A 2 -9.45 -8.78 22.49
C THR A 2 -8.55 -9.98 22.27
N GLN A 3 -7.98 -10.07 21.08
CA GLN A 3 -6.64 -10.55 20.75
C GLN A 3 -6.57 -10.51 19.22
N GLN A 4 -6.14 -9.38 18.67
CA GLN A 4 -5.57 -9.40 17.32
C GLN A 4 -4.17 -9.97 17.48
N ASP A 5 -4.12 -11.30 17.37
CA ASP A 5 -2.96 -12.05 16.93
C ASP A 5 -2.55 -11.57 15.54
N GLY A 6 -1.25 -11.53 15.29
CA GLY A 6 -0.69 -11.04 14.03
C GLY A 6 0.45 -10.07 14.22
N SER A 7 1.40 -10.43 15.10
CA SER A 7 2.76 -9.94 14.93
C SER A 7 3.36 -10.62 13.69
N ASP A 8 2.87 -10.24 12.50
CA ASP A 8 3.69 -10.28 11.29
C ASP A 8 4.68 -9.12 11.47
N LEU A 9 5.78 -9.41 12.15
CA LEU A 9 6.97 -8.59 12.02
C LEU A 9 7.71 -9.20 10.84
N PRO A 10 7.47 -8.77 9.60
CA PRO A 10 8.37 -9.17 8.56
C PRO A 10 9.66 -8.41 8.89
N ARG A 11 10.72 -9.17 9.20
CA ARG A 11 12.11 -8.71 9.13
C ARG A 11 12.38 -8.39 7.65
N SER A 12 11.73 -7.34 7.19
CA SER A 12 11.66 -6.93 5.81
C SER A 12 12.48 -5.69 5.69
N ASP A 13 13.78 -5.91 5.68
CA ASP A 13 14.78 -4.93 5.25
C ASP A 13 14.57 -4.52 3.77
N GLY A 14 13.56 -5.10 3.09
CA GLY A 14 13.13 -4.75 1.74
C GLY A 14 11.69 -5.12 1.35
N ALA A 15 10.75 -5.35 2.29
CA ALA A 15 9.33 -5.46 1.88
C ALA A 15 8.68 -4.09 1.88
N HIS A 16 8.49 -3.58 0.66
CA HIS A 16 7.67 -2.42 0.41
C HIS A 16 6.21 -2.76 0.78
N SER A 17 5.71 -2.26 1.91
CA SER A 17 4.27 -2.35 2.20
C SER A 17 3.55 -1.19 1.54
N THR A 18 2.81 -1.48 0.48
CA THR A 18 1.96 -0.51 -0.18
C THR A 18 0.53 -0.59 0.32
N THR A 19 -0.03 0.56 0.70
CA THR A 19 -1.43 0.74 1.09
C THR A 19 -2.10 1.69 0.10
N THR A 20 -3.33 1.39 -0.30
CA THR A 20 -4.16 2.31 -1.09
C THR A 20 -4.95 3.23 -0.16
N VAL A 21 -4.80 4.53 -0.33
CA VAL A 21 -5.52 5.58 0.40
C VAL A 21 -6.55 6.24 -0.52
N GLU A 22 -7.76 6.42 -0.01
CA GLU A 22 -8.85 7.04 -0.75
C GLU A 22 -9.02 8.49 -0.28
N GLN A 23 -8.82 9.44 -1.18
CA GLN A 23 -9.03 10.87 -0.96
C GLN A 23 -10.24 11.35 -1.78
N GLY A 24 -11.41 11.31 -1.17
CA GLY A 24 -12.68 11.69 -1.80
C GLY A 24 -12.99 10.81 -3.01
N ARG A 25 -12.93 11.38 -4.22
CA ARG A 25 -13.16 10.66 -5.49
C ARG A 25 -11.91 10.01 -6.09
N PHE A 26 -10.77 10.12 -5.43
CA PHE A 26 -9.48 9.63 -5.90
C PHE A 26 -8.92 8.57 -4.97
N CYS A 27 -8.16 7.65 -5.52
CA CYS A 27 -7.42 6.60 -4.86
C CYS A 27 -5.94 6.77 -5.24
N LEU A 28 -5.07 6.76 -4.26
CA LEU A 28 -3.62 6.84 -4.43
C LEU A 28 -2.95 5.68 -3.69
N ALA A 29 -1.87 5.15 -4.24
CA ALA A 29 -1.02 4.21 -3.54
C ALA A 29 -0.01 4.97 -2.66
N ARG A 30 0.29 4.45 -1.48
CA ARG A 30 1.38 4.91 -0.63
C ARG A 30 2.18 3.72 -0.15
N CYS A 31 3.49 3.79 -0.31
CA CYS A 31 4.43 2.84 0.26
C CYS A 31 4.96 3.34 1.61
N THR A 32 5.22 2.42 2.53
CA THR A 32 5.92 2.70 3.79
C THR A 32 7.35 3.22 3.58
N CYS A 33 7.96 2.90 2.44
CA CYS A 33 9.25 3.43 1.98
C CYS A 33 9.24 4.93 1.59
N GLY A 34 8.08 5.59 1.61
CA GLY A 34 7.95 7.02 1.29
C GLY A 34 7.48 7.32 -0.14
N TRP A 35 7.39 6.31 -1.00
CA TRP A 35 6.84 6.45 -2.34
C TRP A 35 5.32 6.69 -2.31
N ARG A 36 4.83 7.52 -3.23
CA ARG A 36 3.42 7.86 -3.39
C ARG A 36 3.07 7.75 -4.85
N GLY A 37 2.13 6.85 -5.14
CA GLY A 37 1.57 6.66 -6.44
C GLY A 37 0.70 7.86 -6.86
N PRO A 38 0.49 8.04 -8.16
CA PRO A 38 -0.34 9.10 -8.70
C PRO A 38 -1.84 8.93 -8.35
N ALA A 39 -2.59 10.03 -8.35
CA ALA A 39 -4.03 10.00 -8.11
C ALA A 39 -4.77 9.29 -9.26
N ARG A 40 -5.49 8.19 -8.94
CA ARG A 40 -6.31 7.40 -9.86
C ARG A 40 -7.76 7.41 -9.39
N ARG A 41 -8.75 7.38 -10.28
CA ARG A 41 -10.16 7.18 -9.85
C ARG A 41 -10.48 5.72 -9.52
N ALA A 42 -9.84 4.79 -10.24
CA ALA A 42 -10.09 3.36 -10.05
C ALA A 42 -9.14 2.78 -8.99
N ARG A 43 -9.71 2.17 -7.94
CA ARG A 43 -8.95 1.45 -6.91
C ARG A 43 -8.06 0.36 -7.50
N SER A 44 -8.56 -0.39 -8.48
CA SER A 44 -7.80 -1.46 -9.12
C SER A 44 -6.53 -0.93 -9.78
N LEU A 45 -6.60 0.24 -10.43
CA LEU A 45 -5.42 0.88 -11.02
C LEU A 45 -4.42 1.36 -9.97
N ALA A 46 -4.91 1.96 -8.87
CA ALA A 46 -4.05 2.35 -7.76
C ALA A 46 -3.39 1.14 -7.10
N ARG A 47 -4.10 0.00 -7.03
CA ARG A 47 -3.55 -1.26 -6.50
C ARG A 47 -2.46 -1.83 -7.42
N THR A 48 -2.70 -1.90 -8.73
CA THR A 48 -1.69 -2.38 -9.70
C THR A 48 -0.42 -1.51 -9.69
N ASP A 49 -0.57 -0.21 -9.49
CA ASP A 49 0.54 0.73 -9.32
C ASP A 49 1.35 0.45 -8.04
N ALA A 50 0.65 0.22 -6.93
CA ALA A 50 1.24 -0.26 -5.68
C ALA A 50 1.98 -1.61 -5.86
N GLU A 51 1.34 -2.62 -6.45
CA GLU A 51 1.93 -3.95 -6.67
C GLU A 51 3.16 -3.89 -7.58
N ARG A 52 3.16 -3.02 -8.59
CA ARG A 52 4.36 -2.77 -9.39
C ARG A 52 5.48 -2.15 -8.57
N HIS A 53 5.15 -1.25 -7.64
CA HIS A 53 6.14 -0.66 -6.76
C HIS A 53 6.69 -1.64 -5.71
N THR A 54 5.92 -2.64 -5.29
CA THR A 54 6.42 -3.68 -4.37
C THR A 54 7.35 -4.69 -5.04
N HIS A 55 7.38 -4.71 -6.38
CA HIS A 55 8.16 -5.64 -7.20
C HIS A 55 9.45 -5.03 -7.78
N VAL A 56 9.76 -3.75 -7.51
CA VAL A 56 10.97 -3.06 -7.97
C VAL A 56 12.03 -2.97 -6.89
#